data_AF-A0A2V9WKF0-F1
#
_entry.id   AF-A0A2V9WKF0-F1
#
_cell.length_a   1.000
_cell.length_b   1.000
_cell.length_c   1.000
_cell.angle_alpha   90.00
_cell.angle_beta   90.00
_cell.angle_gamma   90.00
#
_symmetry.space_group_name_H-M   'P 1'
#
loop_
_entity.id
_entity.type
_entity.pdbx_description
1 polymer ?
#
loop_
_entity_poly.entity_id
_entity_poly.type
_entity_poly.pdbx_seq_one_letter_code
_entity_poly.pdbx_strand_id
1 'polypeptide(L)'
;RIPSDFRLISAFGVICFGLVGLELASIMGDEIRDPDRTLPGAVAIGGVISGLLYVGATLTLLIAVPKDQIGVLAGIMQAVSHLAGRIGVAWITSPFALVLSLSIAGIASAWLAGSARIPFVAGLDSYLPQGLGKLHPRYATPYVALIVHASLSAMFLAMSFVGAQVKEAFVTMLNLAVVLQLVPFLYMYGGLIKLGLAYDRRGYYSKGTLLIAGWSGLLTTALAMAVAFVPSHQIESVWLYEIKMVVGTLFFVALAAFFFFVYSRRKLPQEVGA
;
A
#
# COMPACT_ATOMS: atom_id res chain seq x y z
N ARG A 1 -31.06 1.11 7.18
CA ARG A 1 -30.24 2.34 7.03
C ARG A 1 -29.14 2.27 8.09
N ILE A 2 -27.90 2.04 7.68
CA ILE A 2 -26.76 1.92 8.61
C ILE A 2 -26.54 3.31 9.28
N PRO A 3 -26.29 3.40 10.60
CA PRO A 3 -26.05 4.66 11.28
C PRO A 3 -24.95 5.48 10.59
N SER A 4 -25.12 6.80 10.53
CA SER A 4 -24.18 7.74 9.90
C SER A 4 -22.73 7.61 10.42
N ASP A 5 -22.54 7.19 11.66
CA ASP A 5 -21.22 7.03 12.29
C ASP A 5 -20.38 5.94 11.64
N PHE A 6 -21.01 4.84 11.20
CA PHE A 6 -20.28 3.75 10.53
C PHE A 6 -19.74 4.18 9.17
N ARG A 7 -20.39 5.12 8.47
CA ARG A 7 -19.90 5.63 7.18
C ARG A 7 -18.62 6.45 7.34
N LEU A 8 -18.54 7.26 8.39
CA LEU A 8 -17.33 8.02 8.72
C LEU A 8 -16.17 7.08 9.07
N ILE A 9 -16.46 6.03 9.83
CA ILE A 9 -15.49 5.00 10.22
C ILE A 9 -14.98 4.24 8.97
N SER A 10 -15.87 3.79 8.08
CA SER A 10 -15.48 3.13 6.84
C SER A 10 -14.68 4.03 5.89
N ALA A 11 -15.01 5.32 5.79
CA ALA A 11 -14.28 6.27 4.97
C ALA A 11 -12.84 6.50 5.46
N PHE A 12 -12.63 6.47 6.79
CA PHE A 12 -11.31 6.63 7.37
C PHE A 12 -10.31 5.57 6.88
N GLY A 13 -10.71 4.30 6.83
CA GLY A 13 -9.84 3.23 6.34
C GLY A 13 -9.39 3.42 4.89
N VAL A 14 -10.30 3.88 4.03
CA VAL A 14 -9.98 4.19 2.62
C VAL A 14 -9.03 5.38 2.50
N ILE A 15 -9.23 6.42 3.32
CA ILE A 15 -8.35 7.59 3.36
C ILE A 15 -6.95 7.18 3.84
N CYS A 16 -6.85 6.38 4.90
CA CYS A 16 -5.58 5.85 5.38
C CYS A 16 -4.88 5.00 4.32
N PHE A 17 -5.62 4.16 3.60
CA PHE A 17 -5.07 3.39 2.48
C PHE A 17 -4.52 4.29 1.37
N GLY A 18 -5.19 5.41 1.06
CA GLY A 18 -4.70 6.39 0.08
C GLY A 18 -3.36 7.06 0.45
N LEU A 19 -2.96 7.00 1.71
CA LEU A 19 -1.67 7.52 2.20
C LEU A 19 -0.56 6.45 2.21
N VAL A 20 -0.90 5.19 1.98
CA VAL A 20 0.08 4.10 1.84
C VAL A 20 0.86 4.31 0.54
N GLY A 21 2.17 4.15 0.61
CA GLY A 21 3.11 4.35 -0.49
C GLY A 21 4.18 5.40 -0.21
N LEU A 22 3.99 6.26 0.79
CA LEU A 22 5.03 7.22 1.23
C LEU A 22 6.29 6.51 1.75
N GLU A 23 6.14 5.31 2.29
CA GLU A 23 7.22 4.44 2.75
C GLU A 23 8.06 3.85 1.62
N LEU A 24 7.54 3.84 0.39
CA LEU A 24 8.23 3.23 -0.76
C LEU A 24 9.58 3.94 -1.02
N ALA A 25 9.63 5.25 -0.78
CA ALA A 25 10.87 6.02 -0.84
C ALA A 25 11.91 5.53 0.18
N SER A 26 11.48 5.16 1.38
CA SER A 26 12.36 4.63 2.43
C SER A 26 12.88 3.23 2.10
N ILE A 27 12.07 2.39 1.44
CA ILE A 27 12.50 1.06 0.96
C ILE A 27 13.61 1.18 -0.08
N MET A 28 13.63 2.29 -0.83
CA MET A 28 14.67 2.57 -1.82
C MET A 28 15.84 3.40 -1.28
N GLY A 29 15.98 3.51 0.04
CA GLY A 29 16.97 4.35 0.71
C GLY A 29 18.42 4.13 0.25
N ASP A 30 18.80 2.89 -0.05
CA ASP A 30 20.18 2.54 -0.47
C ASP A 30 20.57 3.12 -1.84
N GLU A 31 19.61 3.56 -2.65
CA GLU A 31 19.86 4.20 -3.95
C GLU A 31 19.80 5.73 -3.88
N ILE A 32 19.41 6.27 -2.72
CA ILE A 32 19.28 7.71 -2.52
C ILE A 32 20.64 8.24 -2.05
N ARG A 33 21.08 9.35 -2.65
CA ARG A 33 22.27 10.06 -2.19
C ARG A 33 21.99 10.73 -0.84
N ASP A 34 22.80 10.41 0.16
CA ASP A 34 22.69 10.92 1.54
C ASP A 34 21.27 10.74 2.14
N PRO A 35 20.82 9.48 2.30
CA PRO A 35 19.44 9.17 2.69
C PRO A 35 19.04 9.82 4.02
N ASP A 36 19.95 9.89 5.00
CA ASP A 36 19.71 10.49 6.32
C ASP A 36 19.28 11.96 6.27
N ARG A 37 19.74 12.70 5.25
CA ARG A 37 19.39 14.12 5.07
C ARG A 37 18.25 14.31 4.08
N THR A 38 18.23 13.49 3.03
CA THR A 38 17.29 13.65 1.91
C THR A 38 15.91 13.08 2.23
N LEU A 39 15.84 11.88 2.84
CA LEU A 39 14.57 11.19 3.10
C LEU A 39 13.61 11.97 4.00
N PRO A 40 14.02 12.51 5.16
CA PRO A 40 13.09 13.20 6.05
C PRO A 40 12.37 14.38 5.38
N GLY A 41 13.12 15.21 4.65
CA GLY A 41 12.57 16.35 3.93
C GLY A 41 11.70 15.92 2.75
N ALA A 42 12.15 14.93 1.97
CA ALA A 42 11.41 14.43 0.81
C ALA A 42 10.06 13.81 1.22
N VAL A 43 10.03 12.99 2.27
CA VAL A 43 8.80 12.38 2.78
C VAL A 43 7.85 13.43 3.36
N ALA A 44 8.36 14.41 4.11
CA ALA A 44 7.54 15.48 4.66
C ALA A 44 6.88 16.34 3.57
N ILE A 45 7.67 16.81 2.60
CA ILE A 45 7.17 17.62 1.48
C ILE A 45 6.22 16.79 0.60
N GLY A 46 6.59 15.54 0.29
CA GLY A 46 5.76 14.63 -0.49
C GLY A 46 4.41 14.36 0.18
N GLY A 47 4.39 14.15 1.50
CA GLY A 47 3.18 14.00 2.28
C GLY A 47 2.28 15.23 2.24
N VAL A 48 2.85 16.44 2.41
CA VAL A 48 2.09 17.70 2.36
C VAL A 48 1.50 17.94 0.96
N ILE A 49 2.31 17.77 -0.09
CA ILE A 49 1.85 17.94 -1.47
C ILE A 49 0.74 16.92 -1.78
N SER A 50 0.94 15.65 -1.41
CA SER A 50 -0.08 14.60 -1.57
C SER A 50 -1.38 14.98 -0.87
N GLY A 51 -1.32 15.41 0.40
CA GLY A 51 -2.48 15.84 1.16
C GLY A 51 -3.24 17.00 0.50
N LEU A 52 -2.53 18.02 0.03
CA LEU A 52 -3.13 19.15 -0.68
C LEU A 52 -3.79 18.72 -2.00
N LEU A 53 -3.15 17.84 -2.75
CA LEU A 53 -3.70 17.29 -3.99
C LEU A 53 -4.95 16.44 -3.72
N TYR A 54 -4.96 15.62 -2.66
CA TYR A 54 -6.12 14.85 -2.24
C TYR A 54 -7.31 15.76 -1.88
N VAL A 55 -7.08 16.80 -1.08
CA VAL A 55 -8.12 17.77 -0.71
C VAL A 55 -8.63 18.50 -1.94
N GLY A 56 -7.72 19.00 -2.78
CA GLY A 56 -8.06 19.71 -4.01
C GLY A 56 -8.88 18.87 -4.96
N ALA A 57 -8.42 17.66 -5.27
CA ALA A 57 -9.12 16.72 -6.16
C ALA A 57 -10.50 16.34 -5.62
N THR A 58 -10.60 16.08 -4.31
CA THR A 58 -11.88 15.73 -3.66
C THR A 58 -12.87 16.88 -3.72
N LEU A 59 -12.44 18.11 -3.44
CA LEU A 59 -13.27 19.31 -3.55
C LEU A 59 -13.74 19.53 -4.99
N THR A 60 -12.85 19.41 -5.97
CA THR A 60 -13.21 19.50 -7.39
C THR A 60 -14.26 18.46 -7.77
N LEU A 61 -14.09 17.22 -7.31
CA LEU A 61 -15.03 16.12 -7.58
C LEU A 61 -16.44 16.42 -7.02
N LEU A 62 -16.51 16.90 -5.78
CA LEU A 62 -17.75 17.23 -5.10
C LEU A 62 -18.48 18.44 -5.69
N ILE A 63 -17.74 19.38 -6.28
CA ILE A 63 -18.31 20.51 -7.03
C ILE A 63 -18.80 20.06 -8.41
N ALA A 64 -18.06 19.17 -9.06
CA ALA A 64 -18.31 18.73 -10.43
C ALA A 64 -19.50 17.77 -10.55
N VAL A 65 -19.66 16.83 -9.62
CA VAL A 65 -20.61 15.72 -9.74
C VAL A 65 -21.46 15.64 -8.47
N PRO A 66 -22.80 15.50 -8.60
CA PRO A 66 -23.66 15.22 -7.46
C PRO A 66 -23.17 13.97 -6.71
N LYS A 67 -23.06 14.07 -5.38
CA LYS A 67 -22.56 13.02 -4.48
C LYS A 67 -23.13 11.62 -4.73
N ASP A 68 -24.38 11.54 -5.17
CA ASP A 68 -25.11 10.28 -5.37
C ASP A 68 -24.79 9.58 -6.71
N GLN A 69 -24.04 10.24 -7.62
CA GLN A 69 -23.68 9.72 -8.94
C GLN A 69 -22.18 9.42 -9.10
N ILE A 70 -21.38 9.64 -8.05
CA ILE A 70 -19.94 9.42 -8.08
C ILE A 70 -19.66 7.91 -8.02
N GLY A 71 -19.20 7.36 -9.15
CA GLY A 71 -18.73 5.98 -9.22
C GLY A 71 -17.37 5.81 -8.54
N VAL A 72 -17.19 4.73 -7.77
CA VAL A 72 -15.95 4.43 -7.05
C VAL A 72 -14.74 4.28 -7.99
N LEU A 73 -14.93 3.63 -9.15
CA LEU A 73 -13.84 3.41 -10.13
C LEU A 73 -13.73 4.54 -11.16
N ALA A 74 -14.87 5.12 -11.57
CA ALA A 74 -14.92 6.06 -12.69
C ALA A 74 -15.02 7.53 -12.26
N GLY A 75 -15.01 7.82 -10.95
CA GLY A 75 -15.35 9.14 -10.41
C GLY A 75 -14.57 10.29 -11.03
N ILE A 76 -13.25 10.14 -11.17
CA ILE A 76 -12.38 11.18 -11.79
C ILE A 76 -12.79 11.44 -13.24
N MET A 77 -12.96 10.37 -14.04
CA MET A 77 -13.36 10.49 -15.44
C MET A 77 -14.79 11.03 -15.60
N GLN A 78 -15.69 10.69 -14.68
CA GLN A 78 -17.05 11.23 -14.64
C GLN A 78 -17.05 12.73 -14.33
N ALA A 79 -16.22 13.18 -13.38
CA ALA A 79 -16.11 14.60 -13.07
C ALA A 79 -15.53 15.39 -14.24
N VAL A 80 -14.49 14.86 -14.89
CA VAL A 80 -13.88 15.50 -16.05
C VAL A 80 -14.85 15.56 -17.23
N SER A 81 -15.56 14.47 -17.54
CA SER A 81 -16.53 14.46 -18.64
C SER A 81 -17.72 15.38 -18.37
N HIS A 82 -18.23 15.42 -17.14
CA HIS A 82 -19.35 16.29 -16.77
C HIS A 82 -18.96 17.77 -16.83
N LEU A 83 -17.80 18.14 -16.28
CA LEU A 83 -17.29 19.51 -16.37
C LEU A 83 -17.02 19.90 -17.82
N ALA A 84 -16.28 19.07 -18.57
CA ALA A 84 -15.95 19.31 -19.97
C ALA A 84 -17.21 19.51 -20.84
N GLY A 85 -18.27 18.75 -20.57
CA GLY A 85 -19.57 18.93 -21.21
C GLY A 85 -20.21 20.28 -20.91
N ARG A 86 -20.16 20.76 -19.66
CA ARG A 86 -20.71 22.07 -19.27
C ARG A 86 -19.99 23.27 -19.89
N ILE A 87 -18.67 23.17 -20.05
CA ILE A 87 -17.85 24.23 -20.65
C ILE A 87 -17.74 24.13 -22.18
N GLY A 88 -18.34 23.11 -22.81
CA GLY A 88 -18.29 22.90 -24.26
C GLY A 88 -16.95 22.36 -24.78
N VAL A 89 -16.10 21.80 -23.91
CA VAL A 89 -14.75 21.32 -24.24
C VAL A 89 -14.67 19.78 -24.11
N ALA A 90 -15.72 19.07 -24.55
CA ALA A 90 -15.82 17.62 -24.40
C ALA A 90 -14.66 16.83 -25.05
N TRP A 91 -13.97 17.42 -26.03
CA TRP A 91 -12.81 16.79 -26.68
C TRP A 91 -11.65 16.52 -25.72
N ILE A 92 -11.54 17.25 -24.59
CA ILE A 92 -10.45 17.09 -23.63
C ILE A 92 -10.55 15.78 -22.83
N THR A 93 -11.72 15.14 -22.79
CA THR A 93 -11.93 13.92 -22.02
C THR A 93 -11.06 12.76 -22.53
N SER A 94 -10.90 12.62 -23.85
CA SER A 94 -10.07 11.56 -24.45
C SER A 94 -8.57 11.69 -24.15
N PRO A 95 -7.89 12.83 -24.42
CA PRO A 95 -6.49 13.00 -24.06
C PRO A 95 -6.27 12.94 -22.54
N PHE A 96 -7.23 13.42 -21.73
CA PHE A 96 -7.15 13.28 -20.28
C PHE A 96 -7.18 11.81 -19.84
N ALA A 97 -8.06 10.98 -20.44
CA ALA A 97 -8.10 9.55 -20.16
C ALA A 97 -6.75 8.86 -20.47
N LEU A 98 -6.09 9.27 -21.56
CA LEU A 98 -4.78 8.75 -21.94
C LEU A 98 -3.71 9.14 -20.92
N VAL A 99 -3.65 10.42 -20.52
CA VAL A 99 -2.71 10.88 -19.49
C VAL A 99 -2.97 10.19 -18.15
N LEU A 100 -4.23 10.02 -17.76
CA LEU A 100 -4.60 9.29 -16.56
C LEU A 100 -4.15 7.82 -16.64
N SER A 101 -4.31 7.18 -17.79
CA SER A 101 -3.85 5.79 -18.00
C SER A 101 -2.33 5.67 -17.89
N LEU A 102 -1.58 6.61 -18.47
CA LEU A 102 -0.12 6.68 -18.33
C LEU A 102 0.30 6.91 -16.87
N SER A 103 -0.43 7.75 -16.14
CA SER A 103 -0.19 7.99 -14.71
C SER A 103 -0.36 6.70 -13.90
N ILE A 104 -1.44 5.95 -14.13
CA ILE A 104 -1.69 4.66 -13.48
C ILE A 104 -0.58 3.64 -13.81
N ALA A 105 -0.13 3.59 -15.08
CA ALA A 105 0.98 2.73 -15.48
C ALA A 105 2.30 3.11 -14.77
N GLY A 106 2.54 4.41 -14.58
CA GLY A 106 3.67 4.92 -13.79
C GLY A 106 3.60 4.48 -12.33
N ILE A 107 2.43 4.59 -11.70
CA ILE A 107 2.19 4.12 -10.33
C ILE A 107 2.46 2.61 -10.23
N ALA A 108 1.91 1.81 -11.15
CA ALA A 108 2.14 0.37 -11.17
C ALA A 108 3.63 0.02 -11.29
N SER A 109 4.37 0.74 -12.14
CA SER A 109 5.81 0.54 -12.31
C SER A 109 6.60 0.85 -11.03
N ALA A 110 6.24 1.94 -10.33
CA ALA A 110 6.86 2.29 -9.05
C ALA A 110 6.62 1.22 -7.99
N TRP A 111 5.38 0.73 -7.87
CA TRP A 111 5.02 -0.34 -6.94
C TRP A 111 5.74 -1.66 -7.25
N LEU A 112 5.83 -2.05 -8.52
CA LEU A 112 6.59 -3.24 -8.92
C LEU A 112 8.07 -3.14 -8.51
N ALA A 113 8.69 -1.98 -8.73
CA ALA A 113 10.09 -1.76 -8.38
C ALA A 113 10.31 -1.76 -6.85
N GLY A 114 9.45 -1.07 -6.09
CA GLY A 114 9.57 -0.97 -4.64
C GLY A 114 9.27 -2.28 -3.92
N SER A 115 8.16 -2.94 -4.26
CA SER A 115 7.73 -4.17 -3.60
C SER A 115 8.64 -5.37 -3.89
N ALA A 116 9.42 -5.36 -4.98
CA ALA A 116 10.38 -6.41 -5.28
C ALA A 116 11.65 -6.38 -4.41
N ARG A 117 11.95 -5.25 -3.73
CA ARG A 117 13.15 -5.12 -2.89
C ARG A 117 13.06 -5.87 -1.56
N ILE A 118 11.88 -5.87 -0.94
CA ILE A 118 11.65 -6.59 0.32
C ILE A 118 11.95 -8.09 0.16
N PRO A 119 11.37 -8.83 -0.82
CA PRO A 119 11.69 -10.24 -1.02
C PRO A 119 13.12 -10.47 -1.53
N PHE A 120 13.73 -9.49 -2.22
CA PHE A 120 15.14 -9.56 -2.62
C PHE A 120 16.07 -9.55 -1.40
N VAL A 121 15.91 -8.58 -0.49
CA VAL A 121 16.70 -8.50 0.74
C VAL A 121 16.45 -9.73 1.62
N ALA A 122 15.19 -10.17 1.74
CA ALA A 122 14.88 -11.41 2.45
C ALA A 122 15.49 -12.66 1.79
N GLY A 123 15.71 -12.65 0.47
CA GLY A 123 16.43 -13.68 -0.27
C GLY A 123 17.94 -13.66 -0.03
N LEU A 124 18.54 -12.47 0.17
CA LEU A 124 19.95 -12.31 0.55
C LEU A 124 20.20 -12.82 1.98
N ASP A 125 19.33 -12.44 2.92
CA ASP A 125 19.42 -12.83 4.34
C ASP A 125 19.03 -14.29 4.62
N SER A 126 18.79 -15.07 3.55
CA SER A 126 18.36 -16.47 3.62
C SER A 126 17.07 -16.68 4.43
N TYR A 127 16.15 -15.72 4.42
CA TYR A 127 14.78 -15.89 4.93
C TYR A 127 13.79 -16.34 3.83
N LEU A 128 14.21 -16.26 2.57
CA LEU A 128 13.49 -16.74 1.39
C LEU A 128 14.40 -17.58 0.48
N PRO A 129 13.85 -18.32 -0.52
CA PRO A 129 14.65 -19.07 -1.48
C PRO A 129 15.76 -18.21 -2.11
N GLN A 130 17.01 -18.69 -2.07
CA GLN A 130 18.21 -17.95 -2.54
C GLN A 130 18.11 -17.44 -3.99
N GLY A 131 17.26 -18.06 -4.82
CA GLY A 131 16.98 -17.60 -6.18
C GLY A 131 16.39 -16.19 -6.25
N LEU A 132 15.64 -15.75 -5.23
CA LEU A 132 15.05 -14.41 -5.16
C LEU A 132 16.08 -13.30 -4.91
N GLY A 133 17.24 -13.65 -4.35
CA GLY A 133 18.38 -12.74 -4.14
C GLY A 133 19.23 -12.52 -5.39
N LYS A 134 18.85 -13.02 -6.57
CA LYS A 134 19.64 -12.86 -7.80
C LYS A 134 19.41 -11.50 -8.45
N LEU A 135 20.50 -10.78 -8.68
CA LEU A 135 20.52 -9.51 -9.43
C LEU A 135 20.76 -9.74 -10.92
N HIS A 136 20.21 -8.84 -11.75
CA HIS A 136 20.47 -8.82 -13.18
C HIS A 136 21.89 -8.33 -13.46
N PRO A 137 22.71 -9.04 -14.26
CA PRO A 137 24.14 -8.73 -14.45
C PRO A 137 24.43 -7.32 -14.97
N ARG A 138 23.51 -6.75 -15.78
CA ARG A 138 23.68 -5.44 -16.43
C ARG A 138 23.00 -4.27 -15.70
N TYR A 139 21.91 -4.53 -14.99
CA TYR A 139 21.03 -3.49 -14.44
C TYR A 139 20.99 -3.50 -12.92
N ALA A 140 21.65 -4.48 -12.27
CA ALA A 140 21.64 -4.66 -10.82
C ALA A 140 20.23 -4.67 -10.20
N THR A 141 19.21 -5.08 -10.97
CA THR A 141 17.82 -5.18 -10.51
C THR A 141 17.48 -6.61 -10.08
N PRO A 142 16.62 -6.81 -9.06
CA PRO A 142 16.24 -8.14 -8.58
C PRO A 142 15.23 -8.81 -9.54
N TYR A 143 15.72 -9.28 -10.69
CA TYR A 143 14.86 -9.75 -11.78
C TYR A 143 14.00 -10.96 -11.40
N VAL A 144 14.49 -11.86 -10.55
CA VAL A 144 13.72 -13.03 -10.11
C VAL A 144 12.56 -12.61 -9.22
N ALA A 145 12.80 -11.71 -8.27
CA ALA A 145 11.75 -11.16 -7.42
C ALA A 145 10.69 -10.40 -8.24
N LEU A 146 11.12 -9.63 -9.25
CA LEU A 146 10.23 -8.93 -10.17
C LEU A 146 9.35 -9.90 -10.98
N ILE A 147 9.93 -10.96 -11.55
CA ILE A 147 9.18 -11.96 -12.34
C ILE A 147 8.16 -12.70 -11.46
N VAL A 148 8.56 -13.09 -10.25
CA VAL A 148 7.66 -13.77 -9.30
C VAL A 148 6.53 -12.84 -8.87
N HIS A 149 6.83 -11.58 -8.57
CA HIS A 149 5.81 -10.60 -8.22
C HIS A 149 4.85 -10.34 -9.39
N ALA A 150 5.37 -10.14 -10.60
CA ALA A 150 4.57 -9.91 -11.80
C ALA A 150 3.68 -11.12 -12.14
N SER A 151 4.19 -12.34 -12.01
CA SER A 151 3.43 -13.57 -12.29
C SER A 151 2.32 -13.79 -11.26
N LEU A 152 2.58 -13.54 -9.97
CA LEU A 152 1.55 -13.59 -8.92
C LEU A 152 0.47 -12.53 -9.16
N SER A 153 0.85 -11.30 -9.47
CA SER A 153 -0.09 -10.22 -9.78
C SER A 153 -0.94 -10.56 -11.01
N ALA A 154 -0.34 -11.11 -12.07
CA ALA A 154 -1.07 -11.55 -13.26
C ALA A 154 -2.03 -12.72 -12.96
N MET A 155 -1.61 -13.68 -12.14
CA MET A 155 -2.45 -14.79 -11.70
C MET A 155 -3.65 -14.30 -10.90
N PHE A 156 -3.43 -13.40 -9.93
CA PHE A 156 -4.49 -12.81 -9.12
C PHE A 156 -5.47 -11.98 -9.95
N LEU A 157 -4.95 -11.21 -10.91
CA LEU A 157 -5.78 -10.47 -11.85
C LEU A 157 -6.63 -11.42 -12.70
N ALA A 158 -6.04 -12.49 -13.24
CA ALA A 158 -6.77 -13.50 -14.00
C ALA A 158 -7.88 -14.15 -13.16
N MET A 159 -7.59 -14.55 -11.91
CA MET A 159 -8.58 -15.11 -10.99
C MET A 159 -9.75 -14.16 -10.73
N SER A 160 -9.50 -12.84 -10.67
CA SER A 160 -10.54 -11.82 -10.49
C SER A 160 -11.58 -11.81 -11.63
N PHE A 161 -11.19 -12.25 -12.84
CA PHE A 161 -12.10 -12.33 -14.00
C PHE A 161 -12.90 -13.63 -14.11
N VAL A 162 -12.58 -14.68 -13.34
CA VAL A 162 -13.19 -16.02 -13.46
C VAL A 162 -14.42 -16.21 -12.54
N GLY A 163 -14.60 -15.37 -11.51
CA GLY A 163 -15.67 -15.52 -10.50
C GLY A 163 -16.94 -14.71 -10.74
N ALA A 164 -18.05 -15.13 -10.11
CA ALA A 164 -19.29 -14.35 -10.05
C ALA A 164 -19.00 -12.96 -9.45
N GLN A 165 -19.43 -11.93 -10.18
CA GLN A 165 -19.22 -10.50 -9.87
C GLN A 165 -17.74 -10.08 -9.77
N VAL A 166 -17.09 -9.82 -10.92
CA VAL A 166 -15.73 -9.25 -11.07
C VAL A 166 -15.45 -8.10 -10.08
N LYS A 167 -16.47 -7.28 -9.80
CA LYS A 167 -16.38 -6.16 -8.86
C LYS A 167 -16.22 -6.60 -7.41
N GLU A 168 -16.94 -7.62 -6.97
CA GLU A 168 -16.84 -8.15 -5.59
C GLU A 168 -15.48 -8.83 -5.37
N ALA A 169 -15.02 -9.62 -6.34
CA ALA A 169 -13.70 -10.24 -6.31
C ALA A 169 -12.59 -9.18 -6.21
N PHE A 170 -12.63 -8.14 -7.05
CA PHE A 170 -11.67 -7.04 -7.02
C PHE A 170 -11.66 -6.32 -5.67
N VAL A 171 -12.82 -5.94 -5.14
CA VAL A 171 -12.93 -5.26 -3.84
C VAL A 171 -12.41 -6.14 -2.71
N THR A 172 -12.70 -7.45 -2.76
CA THR A 172 -12.23 -8.40 -1.75
C THR A 172 -10.70 -8.53 -1.76
N MET A 173 -10.10 -8.65 -2.95
CA MET A 173 -8.64 -8.72 -3.09
C MET A 173 -7.96 -7.42 -2.66
N LEU A 174 -8.54 -6.28 -3.01
CA LEU A 174 -8.02 -4.97 -2.60
C LEU A 174 -8.02 -4.86 -1.07
N ASN A 175 -9.13 -5.18 -0.42
CA ASN A 175 -9.22 -5.13 1.04
C ASN A 175 -8.25 -6.12 1.71
N LEU A 176 -8.12 -7.33 1.16
CA LEU A 176 -7.14 -8.31 1.66
C LEU A 176 -5.71 -7.79 1.54
N ALA A 177 -5.36 -7.16 0.42
CA ALA A 177 -4.05 -6.54 0.22
C ALA A 177 -3.80 -5.40 1.23
N VAL A 178 -4.81 -4.56 1.50
CA VAL A 178 -4.72 -3.51 2.52
C VAL A 178 -4.43 -4.12 3.90
N VAL A 179 -5.19 -5.13 4.31
CA VAL A 179 -5.00 -5.82 5.60
C VAL A 179 -3.59 -6.40 5.69
N LEU A 180 -3.13 -7.10 4.65
CA LEU A 180 -1.78 -7.69 4.65
C LEU A 180 -0.68 -6.63 4.72
N GLN A 181 -0.87 -5.48 4.06
CA GLN A 181 0.07 -4.36 4.10
C GLN A 181 0.12 -3.69 5.47
N LEU A 182 -1.00 -3.59 6.18
CA LEU A 182 -1.08 -2.95 7.50
C LEU A 182 -0.43 -3.81 8.60
N VAL A 183 -0.29 -5.13 8.42
CA VAL A 183 0.35 -6.01 9.42
C VAL A 183 1.81 -5.62 9.68
N PRO A 184 2.70 -5.50 8.67
CA PRO A 184 4.05 -4.97 8.85
C PRO A 184 4.11 -3.59 9.52
N PHE A 185 3.16 -2.70 9.21
CA PHE A 185 3.11 -1.37 9.83
C PHE A 185 2.88 -1.44 11.35
N LEU A 186 2.04 -2.36 11.83
CA LEU A 186 1.86 -2.58 13.27
C LEU A 186 3.18 -2.96 13.94
N TYR A 187 3.95 -3.86 13.32
CA TYR A 187 5.27 -4.26 13.83
C TYR A 187 6.27 -3.10 13.76
N MET A 188 6.27 -2.32 12.69
CA MET A 188 7.15 -1.17 12.51
C MET A 188 6.90 -0.12 13.60
N TYR A 189 5.64 0.28 13.83
CA TYR A 189 5.31 1.25 14.88
C TYR A 189 5.52 0.69 16.29
N GLY A 190 5.24 -0.60 16.52
CA GLY A 190 5.60 -1.26 17.78
C GLY A 190 7.11 -1.24 18.05
N GLY A 191 7.91 -1.49 17.01
CA GLY A 191 9.38 -1.35 17.04
C GLY A 191 9.83 0.08 17.34
N LEU A 192 9.18 1.08 16.73
CA LEU A 192 9.46 2.50 16.97
C LEU A 192 9.17 2.91 18.42
N ILE A 193 8.06 2.43 19.00
CA ILE A 193 7.73 2.66 20.42
C ILE A 193 8.79 2.02 21.31
N LYS A 194 9.14 0.76 21.06
CA LYS A 194 10.19 0.05 21.81
C LYS A 194 11.52 0.80 21.74
N LEU A 195 11.89 1.28 20.56
CA LEU A 195 13.08 2.09 20.34
C LEU A 195 12.99 3.40 21.14
N GLY A 196 11.89 4.14 21.05
CA GLY A 196 11.68 5.39 21.78
C GLY A 196 11.73 5.22 23.29
N LEU A 197 11.22 4.11 23.84
CA LEU A 197 11.30 3.80 25.27
C LEU A 197 12.74 3.55 25.73
N ALA A 198 13.52 2.82 24.93
CA ALA A 198 14.92 2.47 25.18
C ALA A 198 15.93 3.55 24.77
N TYR A 199 15.48 4.63 24.13
CA TYR A 199 16.36 5.63 23.51
C TYR A 199 17.03 6.55 24.54
N ASP A 200 18.36 6.65 24.46
CA ASP A 200 19.18 7.66 25.16
C ASP A 200 19.70 8.71 24.15
N ARG A 201 19.95 9.95 24.63
CA ARG A 201 19.91 11.27 23.94
C ARG A 201 20.76 11.52 22.67
N ARG A 202 21.25 10.53 21.91
CA ARG A 202 22.19 10.73 20.79
C ARG A 202 21.65 10.39 19.39
N GLY A 203 20.58 11.04 18.94
CA GLY A 203 20.30 11.07 17.50
C GLY A 203 19.29 12.11 17.06
N TYR A 204 18.95 12.07 15.77
CA TYR A 204 18.27 13.14 15.03
C TYR A 204 16.88 13.54 15.58
N TYR A 205 16.18 12.62 16.25
CA TYR A 205 14.82 12.84 16.76
C TYR A 205 14.74 12.71 18.28
N SER A 206 13.89 13.54 18.89
CA SER A 206 13.65 13.49 20.33
C SER A 206 12.84 12.25 20.73
N LYS A 207 13.05 11.76 21.96
CA LYS A 207 12.26 10.66 22.56
C LYS A 207 10.75 10.91 22.48
N GLY A 208 10.32 12.14 22.74
CA GLY A 208 8.90 12.52 22.64
C GLY A 208 8.37 12.38 21.23
N THR A 209 9.12 12.85 20.22
CA THR A 209 8.75 12.72 18.81
C THR A 209 8.59 11.26 18.40
N LEU A 210 9.53 10.39 18.78
CA LEU A 210 9.48 8.96 18.47
C LEU A 210 8.27 8.27 19.10
N LEU A 211 7.96 8.57 20.37
CA LEU A 211 6.82 7.98 21.06
C LEU A 211 5.49 8.48 20.51
N ILE A 212 5.35 9.78 20.23
CA ILE A 212 4.13 10.34 19.65
C ILE A 212 3.89 9.75 18.27
N ALA A 213 4.92 9.71 17.41
CA ALA A 213 4.82 9.12 16.07
C ALA A 213 4.53 7.61 16.12
N GLY A 214 5.14 6.88 17.06
CA GLY A 214 4.90 5.46 17.27
C GLY A 214 3.46 5.16 17.70
N TRP A 215 2.95 5.86 18.72
CA TRP A 215 1.59 5.66 19.20
C TRP A 215 0.53 6.14 18.22
N SER A 216 0.73 7.29 17.57
CA SER A 216 -0.22 7.80 16.56
C SER A 216 -0.27 6.90 15.34
N GLY A 217 0.88 6.41 14.86
CA GLY A 217 0.98 5.46 13.76
C GLY A 217 0.37 4.11 14.10
N LEU A 218 0.64 3.58 15.30
CA LEU A 218 0.07 2.32 15.77
C LEU A 218 -1.46 2.41 15.87
N LEU A 219 -1.99 3.48 16.48
CA LEU A 219 -3.43 3.70 16.61
C LEU A 219 -4.10 3.83 15.23
N THR A 220 -3.51 4.63 14.34
CA THR A 220 -4.03 4.83 12.98
C THR A 220 -4.07 3.53 12.20
N THR A 221 -2.99 2.74 12.25
CA THR A 221 -2.87 1.46 11.56
C THR A 221 -3.85 0.43 12.12
N ALA A 222 -3.98 0.34 13.45
CA ALA A 222 -4.91 -0.57 14.10
C ALA A 222 -6.36 -0.22 13.75
N LEU A 223 -6.69 1.07 13.72
CA LEU A 223 -8.04 1.52 13.35
C LEU A 223 -8.31 1.29 11.85
N ALA A 224 -7.36 1.59 10.96
CA ALA A 224 -7.47 1.29 9.54
C ALA A 224 -7.64 -0.22 9.29
N MET A 225 -6.93 -1.06 10.04
CA MET A 225 -7.05 -2.51 9.99
C MET A 225 -8.46 -2.96 10.41
N ALA A 226 -8.95 -2.48 11.55
CA ALA A 226 -10.28 -2.82 12.05
C ALA A 226 -11.37 -2.42 11.04
N VAL A 227 -11.20 -1.27 10.38
CA VAL A 227 -12.11 -0.80 9.33
C VAL A 227 -12.03 -1.64 8.06
N ALA A 228 -10.86 -2.15 7.69
CA ALA A 228 -10.70 -2.96 6.48
C ALA A 228 -11.45 -4.31 6.56
N PHE A 229 -11.75 -4.79 7.77
CA PHE A 229 -12.64 -5.95 7.96
C PHE A 229 -14.13 -5.62 7.84
N VAL A 230 -14.51 -4.33 7.89
CA VAL A 230 -15.90 -3.91 7.69
C VAL A 230 -16.20 -3.86 6.19
N PRO A 231 -17.13 -4.68 5.68
CA PRO A 231 -17.42 -4.74 4.26
C PRO A 231 -17.98 -3.40 3.74
N SER A 232 -17.49 -2.97 2.58
CA SER A 232 -18.11 -1.89 1.82
C SER A 232 -19.48 -2.34 1.28
N HIS A 233 -20.39 -1.38 1.05
CA HIS A 233 -21.82 -1.53 0.73
C HIS A 233 -22.24 -2.47 -0.44
N GLN A 234 -21.31 -3.22 -1.03
CA GLN A 234 -21.49 -4.00 -2.27
C GLN A 234 -21.42 -5.52 -2.06
N ILE A 235 -21.35 -6.02 -0.82
CA ILE A 235 -21.22 -7.45 -0.54
C ILE A 235 -22.55 -8.01 -0.03
N GLU A 236 -23.07 -9.04 -0.72
CA GLU A 236 -24.36 -9.65 -0.40
C GLU A 236 -24.34 -10.42 0.95
N SER A 237 -23.17 -10.91 1.38
CA SER A 237 -23.01 -11.64 2.65
C SER A 237 -21.77 -11.19 3.46
N VAL A 238 -22.02 -10.44 4.54
CA VAL A 238 -20.99 -9.95 5.48
C VAL A 238 -20.16 -11.10 6.07
N TRP A 239 -20.82 -12.17 6.49
CA TRP A 239 -20.19 -13.33 7.10
C TRP A 239 -19.21 -14.07 6.18
N LEU A 240 -19.60 -14.27 4.92
CA LEU A 240 -18.77 -15.00 3.96
C LEU A 240 -17.53 -14.17 3.58
N TYR A 241 -17.69 -12.85 3.53
CA TYR A 241 -16.59 -11.91 3.34
C TYR A 241 -15.61 -11.89 4.52
N GLU A 242 -16.11 -11.76 5.75
CA GLU A 242 -15.29 -11.75 6.96
C GLU A 242 -14.48 -13.05 7.09
N ILE A 243 -15.12 -14.21 6.83
CA ILE A 243 -14.43 -15.50 6.84
C ILE A 243 -13.34 -15.54 5.76
N LYS A 244 -13.63 -15.14 4.52
CA LYS A 244 -12.63 -15.09 3.44
C LYS A 244 -11.43 -14.20 3.80
N MET A 245 -11.70 -13.03 4.38
CA MET A 245 -10.67 -12.10 4.82
C MET A 245 -9.80 -12.70 5.92
N VAL A 246 -10.40 -13.22 7.00
CA VAL A 246 -9.66 -13.80 8.14
C VAL A 246 -8.85 -15.02 7.69
N VAL A 247 -9.46 -15.95 6.96
CA VAL A 247 -8.78 -17.15 6.45
C VAL A 247 -7.64 -16.77 5.50
N GLY A 248 -7.87 -15.82 4.60
CA GLY A 248 -6.85 -15.30 3.70
C GLY A 248 -5.68 -14.67 4.45
N THR A 249 -5.96 -13.78 5.41
CA THR A 249 -4.92 -13.15 6.22
C THR A 249 -4.12 -14.17 7.01
N LEU A 250 -4.79 -15.11 7.69
CA LEU A 250 -4.11 -16.18 8.45
C LEU A 250 -3.26 -17.06 7.54
N PHE A 251 -3.74 -17.40 6.35
CA PHE A 251 -2.98 -18.18 5.37
C PHE A 251 -1.69 -17.48 4.97
N PHE A 252 -1.74 -16.20 4.60
CA PHE A 252 -0.53 -15.45 4.18
C PHE A 252 0.42 -15.20 5.35
N VAL A 253 -0.08 -14.92 6.55
CA VAL A 253 0.76 -14.76 7.75
C VAL A 253 1.42 -16.09 8.11
N ALA A 254 0.69 -17.21 8.05
CA ALA A 254 1.24 -18.55 8.28
C ALA A 254 2.28 -18.92 7.22
N LEU A 255 2.04 -18.58 5.95
CA LEU A 255 3.00 -18.77 4.87
C LEU A 255 4.29 -17.96 5.09
N ALA A 256 4.16 -16.70 5.51
CA ALA A 256 5.31 -15.86 5.86
C ALA A 256 6.09 -16.45 7.05
N ALA A 257 5.39 -16.90 8.09
CA ALA A 257 6.00 -17.56 9.24
C ALA A 257 6.69 -18.88 8.85
N PHE A 258 6.07 -19.68 7.98
CA PHE A 258 6.66 -20.91 7.45
C PHE A 258 7.99 -20.64 6.74
N PHE A 259 8.02 -19.68 5.81
CA PHE A 259 9.26 -19.30 5.14
C PHE A 259 10.30 -18.81 6.13
N PHE A 260 9.92 -17.92 7.05
CA PHE A 260 10.81 -17.40 8.08
C PHE A 260 11.43 -18.53 8.92
N PHE A 261 10.64 -19.43 9.48
CA PHE A 261 11.16 -20.50 10.35
C PHE A 261 11.93 -21.59 9.59
N VAL A 262 11.51 -21.96 8.38
CA VAL A 262 12.19 -23.00 7.59
C VAL A 262 13.52 -22.52 7.06
N TYR A 263 13.59 -21.29 6.54
CA TYR A 263 14.80 -20.74 5.94
C TYR A 263 15.72 -20.09 6.98
N SER A 264 15.20 -19.49 8.06
CA SER A 264 16.03 -18.99 9.17
C SER A 264 16.85 -20.10 9.84
N ARG A 265 16.31 -21.33 9.92
CA ARG A 265 17.04 -22.50 10.43
C ARG A 265 18.15 -23.00 9.50
N ARG A 266 18.18 -22.56 8.24
CA ARG A 266 19.22 -22.88 7.25
C ARG A 266 20.35 -21.85 7.21
N LYS A 267 20.39 -20.90 8.16
CA LYS A 267 21.54 -20.00 8.35
C LYS A 267 22.79 -20.83 8.62
N LEU A 268 23.57 -21.07 7.57
CA LEU A 268 25.01 -21.27 7.73
C LEU A 268 25.56 -19.96 8.29
N PRO A 269 26.38 -19.98 9.35
CA PRO A 269 27.03 -18.77 9.84
C PRO A 269 27.83 -18.19 8.67
N GLN A 270 27.43 -17.04 8.16
CA GLN A 270 28.28 -16.28 7.26
C GLN A 270 29.47 -15.84 8.11
N GLU A 271 30.65 -16.40 7.81
CA GLU A 271 31.90 -15.86 8.31
C GLU A 271 31.93 -14.38 7.92
N VAL A 272 31.98 -13.52 8.93
CA VAL A 272 32.24 -12.10 8.77
C VAL A 272 33.65 -12.01 8.21
N GLY A 273 33.76 -11.96 6.89
CA GLY A 273 35.02 -11.81 6.17
C GLY A 273 35.67 -10.47 6.50
N ALA A 274 36.96 -10.56 6.83
CA ALA A 274 37.88 -9.50 7.24
C ALA A 274 38.09 -8.40 6.19
#